data_AF-V4M1T2-F1
#
_entry.id   AF-V4M1T2-F1
#
_cell.length_a   1.000
_cell.length_b   1.000
_cell.length_c   1.000
_cell.angle_alpha   90.00
_cell.angle_beta   90.00
_cell.angle_gamma   90.00
#
_symmetry.space_group_name_H-M   'P 1'
#
loop_
_entity.id
_entity.type
_entity.pdbx_description
1 polymer ?
#
loop_
_entity_poly.entity_id
_entity_poly.type
_entity_poly.pdbx_seq_one_letter_code
_entity_poly.pdbx_strand_id
1 'polypeptide(L)'
;YYDDPPADTLQLCVGKRCLIIQLSHCDRVPDELRRFLLDPEMIFVGLLDIRNYVQDSQGWSMRGCSFEEIVQECMGYQGVRLDPEISMSDWSVYDLCLDQILQASLDVYVCSELGVWARLWEV
;
A
#
# COMPACT_ATOMS: atom_id res chain seq x y z
N TYR A 1 18.33 -18.97 9.68
CA TYR A 1 18.03 -18.02 8.61
C TYR A 1 16.64 -18.39 8.11
N TYR A 2 15.61 -17.72 8.62
CA TYR A 2 14.29 -17.77 8.00
C TYR A 2 14.30 -16.64 7.00
N ASP A 3 14.42 -16.99 5.71
CA ASP A 3 14.10 -16.04 4.66
C ASP A 3 12.60 -15.73 4.78
N ASP A 4 12.25 -14.46 4.62
CA ASP A 4 10.84 -14.09 4.54
C ASP A 4 10.20 -14.84 3.37
N PRO A 5 8.95 -15.32 3.52
CA PRO A 5 8.26 -15.96 2.42
C PRO A 5 8.18 -15.00 1.22
N PRO A 6 8.23 -15.52 -0.02
CA PRO A 6 8.08 -14.69 -1.20
C PRO A 6 6.74 -13.94 -1.15
N ALA A 7 6.72 -12.71 -1.65
CA ALA A 7 5.50 -11.93 -1.73
C ALA A 7 4.51 -12.55 -2.73
N ASP A 8 3.24 -12.67 -2.34
CA ASP A 8 2.17 -13.19 -3.21
C ASP A 8 1.66 -12.15 -4.20
N THR A 9 1.63 -10.88 -3.81
CA THR A 9 1.03 -9.80 -4.57
C THR A 9 1.89 -8.54 -4.54
N LEU A 10 1.82 -7.76 -5.61
CA LEU A 10 2.33 -6.40 -5.70
C LEU A 10 1.18 -5.47 -6.09
N GLN A 11 0.90 -4.49 -5.24
CA GLN A 11 -0.08 -3.44 -5.49
C GLN A 11 0.63 -2.14 -5.88
N LEU A 12 0.16 -1.50 -6.94
CA LEU A 12 0.65 -0.20 -7.41
C LEU A 12 -0.54 0.75 -7.55
N CYS A 13 -0.40 2.00 -7.12
CA CYS A 13 -1.41 3.03 -7.29
C CYS A 13 -0.81 4.27 -7.96
N VAL A 14 -1.55 4.83 -8.93
CA VAL A 14 -1.25 6.13 -9.52
C VAL A 14 -2.55 6.94 -9.61
N GLY A 15 -2.66 7.94 -8.74
CA GLY A 15 -3.89 8.72 -8.56
C GLY A 15 -5.04 7.81 -8.11
N LYS A 16 -6.09 7.69 -8.93
CA LYS A 16 -7.29 6.87 -8.60
C LYS A 16 -7.29 5.49 -9.28
N ARG A 17 -6.14 5.04 -9.78
CA ARG A 17 -6.02 3.75 -10.49
C ARG A 17 -5.07 2.85 -9.74
N CYS A 18 -5.59 1.70 -9.32
CA CYS A 18 -4.81 0.63 -8.70
C CYS A 18 -4.56 -0.48 -9.71
N LEU A 19 -3.36 -1.05 -9.68
CA LEU A 19 -2.96 -2.25 -10.40
C LEU A 19 -2.51 -3.28 -9.35
N ILE A 20 -3.12 -4.46 -9.38
CA ILE A 20 -2.74 -5.58 -8.52
C ILE A 20 -2.12 -6.65 -9.41
N ILE A 21 -0.91 -7.09 -9.06
CA ILE A 21 -0.16 -8.12 -9.78
C ILE A 21 0.03 -9.29 -8.81
N GLN A 22 -0.56 -10.45 -9.11
CA GLN A 22 -0.35 -11.67 -8.32
C GLN A 22 1.00 -12.31 -8.70
N LEU A 23 2.04 -12.01 -7.92
CA LEU A 23 3.41 -12.50 -8.11
C LEU A 23 3.52 -14.00 -7.94
N SER A 24 2.72 -14.61 -7.06
CA SER A 24 2.67 -16.06 -6.84
C SER A 24 2.27 -16.87 -8.08
N HIS A 25 1.59 -16.22 -9.04
CA HIS A 25 1.18 -16.81 -10.32
C HIS A 25 2.07 -16.37 -11.50
N CYS A 26 3.17 -15.68 -11.22
CA CYS A 26 4.16 -15.31 -12.23
C CYS A 26 5.34 -16.30 -12.17
N ASP A 27 5.60 -17.05 -13.26
CA ASP A 27 6.76 -17.95 -13.36
C ASP A 27 8.09 -17.23 -13.03
N ARG A 28 8.15 -15.93 -13.35
CA ARG A 28 9.20 -14.99 -12.98
C ARG A 28 8.59 -13.58 -12.97
N VAL A 29 9.10 -12.70 -12.10
CA VAL A 29 8.75 -11.27 -12.13
C VAL A 29 9.10 -10.69 -13.51
N PRO A 30 8.14 -10.09 -14.23
CA PRO A 30 8.39 -9.49 -15.54
C PRO A 30 9.55 -8.49 -15.53
N ASP A 31 10.38 -8.50 -16.57
CA ASP A 31 11.58 -7.65 -16.61
C ASP A 31 11.23 -6.15 -16.67
N GLU A 32 10.12 -5.80 -17.30
CA GLU A 32 9.57 -4.46 -17.32
C GLU A 32 9.19 -3.99 -15.91
N LEU A 33 8.55 -4.87 -15.12
CA LEU A 33 8.19 -4.57 -13.74
C LEU A 33 9.45 -4.41 -12.88
N ARG A 34 10.43 -5.30 -13.04
CA ARG A 34 11.71 -5.20 -12.36
C ARG A 34 12.44 -3.89 -12.71
N ARG A 35 12.47 -3.52 -13.98
CA ARG A 35 13.10 -2.26 -14.43
C ARG A 35 12.37 -1.05 -13.86
N PHE A 36 11.04 -1.07 -13.86
CA PHE A 36 10.21 -0.03 -13.27
C PHE A 36 10.46 0.16 -11.77
N LEU A 37 10.52 -0.94 -11.00
CA LEU A 37 10.77 -0.90 -9.55
C LEU A 37 12.20 -0.48 -9.19
N LEU A 38 13.16 -0.66 -10.10
CA LEU A 38 14.56 -0.29 -9.92
C LEU A 38 14.89 1.08 -10.52
N ASP A 39 13.90 1.81 -11.04
CA ASP A 39 14.11 3.12 -11.62
C ASP A 39 14.42 4.15 -10.52
N PRO A 40 15.62 4.75 -10.48
CA PRO A 40 15.98 5.73 -9.46
C PRO A 40 15.22 7.05 -9.57
N GLU A 41 14.54 7.31 -10.69
CA GLU A 41 13.67 8.49 -10.85
C GLU A 41 12.30 8.29 -10.21
N MET A 42 11.97 7.07 -9.76
CA MET A 42 10.68 6.72 -9.16
C MET A 42 10.77 6.58 -7.65
N ILE A 43 9.82 7.18 -6.93
CA ILE A 43 9.72 7.10 -5.47
C ILE A 43 8.54 6.21 -5.11
N PHE A 44 8.83 5.10 -4.45
CA PHE A 44 7.83 4.13 -4.02
C PHE A 44 7.48 4.35 -2.55
N VAL A 45 6.35 5.02 -2.31
CA VAL A 45 5.89 5.39 -0.97
C VAL A 45 5.57 4.16 -0.10
N GLY A 46 5.00 3.09 -0.65
CA GLY A 46 4.60 1.90 0.12
C GLY A 46 5.77 1.07 0.68
N LEU A 47 7.00 1.26 0.19
CA LEU A 47 8.20 0.70 0.82
C LEU A 47 8.57 1.44 2.11
N LEU A 48 8.08 2.67 2.27
CA LEU A 48 8.19 3.45 3.49
C LEU A 48 6.90 3.27 4.28
N ASP A 49 7.03 2.96 5.57
CA ASP A 49 5.86 2.97 6.43
C ASP A 49 5.39 4.42 6.62
N ILE A 50 4.34 4.78 5.86
CA ILE A 50 3.77 6.14 5.76
C ILE A 50 3.40 6.72 7.12
N ARG A 51 3.10 5.86 8.11
CA ARG A 51 2.80 6.25 9.50
C ARG A 51 3.93 7.05 10.14
N ASN A 52 5.17 6.88 9.68
CA ASN A 52 6.32 7.64 10.17
C ASN A 52 6.39 9.08 9.66
N TYR A 53 5.62 9.42 8.62
CA TYR A 53 5.71 10.70 7.92
C TYR A 53 4.44 11.54 8.02
N VAL A 54 3.33 10.95 8.46
CA VAL A 54 2.06 11.65 8.63
C VAL A 54 1.94 12.31 10.00
N GLN A 55 1.34 13.50 10.02
CA GLN A 55 1.04 14.30 11.21
C GLN A 55 -0.43 14.67 11.23
N ASP A 56 -1.00 14.85 12.42
CA ASP A 56 -2.37 15.31 12.60
C ASP A 56 -2.50 16.82 12.31
N SER A 57 -3.72 17.34 12.40
CA SER A 57 -4.02 18.77 12.23
C SER A 57 -3.31 19.70 13.23
N GLN A 58 -2.74 19.16 14.31
CA GLN A 58 -1.97 19.87 15.33
C GLN A 58 -0.45 19.70 15.17
N GLY A 59 0.00 18.94 14.15
CA GLY A 59 1.41 18.65 13.89
C GLY A 59 1.98 17.50 14.72
N TRP A 60 1.15 16.71 15.42
CA TRP A 60 1.60 15.55 16.18
C TRP A 60 1.78 14.35 15.26
N SER A 61 2.83 13.55 15.52
CA SER A 61 3.09 12.32 14.77
C SER A 61 1.95 11.32 14.93
N MET A 62 1.48 10.78 13.81
CA MET A 62 0.44 9.74 13.78
C MET A 62 1.00 8.32 13.73
N ARG A 63 2.28 8.12 14.06
CA ARG A 63 2.95 6.82 13.98
C ARG A 63 2.26 5.71 14.79
N GLY A 64 1.66 6.07 15.93
CA GLY A 64 0.95 5.14 16.81
C GLY A 64 -0.53 4.93 16.46
N CYS A 65 -1.06 5.62 15.46
CA CYS A 65 -2.46 5.57 15.08
C CYS A 65 -2.76 4.35 14.20
N SER A 66 -4.00 3.88 14.27
CA SER A 66 -4.55 2.88 13.37
C SER A 66 -4.74 3.45 11.95
N PHE A 67 -4.90 2.55 10.97
CA PHE A 67 -5.21 2.94 9.60
C PHE A 67 -6.48 3.80 9.51
N GLU A 68 -7.53 3.41 10.24
CA GLU A 68 -8.82 4.10 10.27
C GLU A 68 -8.68 5.54 10.79
N GLU A 69 -7.93 5.72 11.89
CA GLU A 69 -7.67 7.04 12.48
C GLU A 69 -6.86 7.94 11.53
N ILE A 70 -5.85 7.38 10.85
CA ILE A 70 -5.04 8.14 9.87
C ILE A 70 -5.89 8.58 8.68
N VAL A 71 -6.69 7.68 8.13
CA VAL A 71 -7.58 8.01 7.00
C VAL A 71 -8.60 9.07 7.40
N GLN A 72 -9.16 8.96 8.61
CA GLN A 72 -10.12 9.93 9.11
C GLN A 72 -9.47 11.31 9.32
N GLU A 73 -8.32 11.38 10.00
CA GLU A 73 -7.66 12.66 10.31
C GLU A 73 -7.08 13.33 9.06
N CYS A 74 -6.36 12.58 8.23
CA CYS A 74 -5.64 13.14 7.08
C CYS A 74 -6.53 13.33 5.84
N MET A 75 -7.55 12.48 5.64
CA MET A 75 -8.36 12.47 4.42
C MET A 75 -9.83 12.83 4.66
N GLY A 76 -10.30 12.86 5.91
CA GLY A 76 -11.69 13.16 6.25
C GLY A 76 -12.68 12.03 5.91
N TYR A 77 -12.21 10.85 5.53
CA TYR A 77 -13.08 9.70 5.24
C TYR A 77 -13.35 8.88 6.50
N GLN A 78 -14.63 8.67 6.80
CA GLN A 78 -15.07 7.88 7.95
C GLN A 78 -15.51 6.47 7.54
N GLY A 79 -15.28 5.50 8.42
CA GLY A 79 -15.69 4.10 8.20
C GLY A 79 -14.78 3.32 7.23
N VAL A 80 -13.67 3.91 6.79
CA VAL A 80 -12.65 3.22 6.00
C VAL A 80 -11.80 2.37 6.92
N ARG A 81 -11.80 1.06 6.69
CA ARG A 81 -11.02 0.09 7.46
C ARG A 81 -10.54 -1.06 6.60
N LEU A 82 -9.42 -1.66 7.01
CA LEU A 82 -8.96 -2.95 6.49
C LEU A 82 -9.38 -4.02 7.48
N ASP A 83 -10.15 -4.99 7.01
CA ASP A 83 -10.57 -6.15 7.78
C ASP A 83 -9.38 -7.11 8.00
N PRO A 84 -9.04 -7.44 9.26
CA PRO A 84 -7.92 -8.35 9.54
C PRO A 84 -8.09 -9.74 8.94
N GLU A 85 -9.32 -10.26 8.84
CA GLU A 85 -9.58 -11.60 8.30
C GLU A 85 -9.27 -11.67 6.81
N ILE A 86 -9.57 -10.59 6.07
CA ILE A 86 -9.24 -10.47 4.65
C ILE A 86 -7.75 -10.11 4.48
N SER A 87 -7.22 -9.22 5.31
CA SER A 87 -5.82 -8.75 5.22
C SER A 87 -4.82 -9.89 5.42
N MET A 88 -5.16 -10.83 6.31
CA MET A 88 -4.35 -12.00 6.62
C MET A 88 -4.86 -13.28 5.94
N SER A 89 -5.76 -13.14 4.96
CA SER A 89 -6.25 -14.28 4.17
C SER A 89 -5.17 -14.85 3.25
N ASP A 90 -5.49 -15.93 2.56
CA ASP A 90 -4.62 -16.50 1.53
C ASP A 90 -4.63 -15.62 0.27
N TRP A 91 -3.55 -14.88 0.03
CA TRP A 91 -3.36 -14.03 -1.15
C TRP A 91 -2.74 -14.79 -2.34
N SER A 92 -2.38 -16.07 -2.16
CA SER A 92 -1.87 -16.94 -3.22
C SER A 92 -2.98 -17.62 -4.02
N VAL A 93 -4.25 -17.40 -3.66
CA VAL A 93 -5.40 -17.92 -4.40
C VAL A 93 -5.38 -17.50 -5.87
N TYR A 94 -5.95 -18.33 -6.75
CA TYR A 94 -5.94 -18.08 -8.20
C TYR A 94 -6.73 -16.81 -8.56
N ASP A 95 -7.99 -16.73 -8.08
CA ASP A 95 -8.85 -15.57 -8.25
C ASP A 95 -9.02 -14.85 -6.91
N LEU A 96 -8.57 -13.59 -6.84
CA LEU A 96 -8.83 -12.75 -5.67
C LEU A 96 -10.32 -12.42 -5.57
N CYS A 97 -10.87 -12.51 -4.36
CA CYS A 97 -12.26 -12.10 -4.14
C CYS A 97 -12.40 -10.56 -4.19
N LEU A 98 -13.63 -10.07 -4.32
CA LEU A 98 -13.89 -8.62 -4.35
C LEU A 98 -13.38 -7.91 -3.09
N ASP A 99 -13.46 -8.55 -1.92
CA ASP A 99 -12.99 -7.96 -0.67
C ASP A 99 -11.46 -7.87 -0.62
N GLN A 100 -10.75 -8.90 -1.11
CA GLN A 100 -9.29 -8.85 -1.27
C GLN A 100 -8.88 -7.74 -2.26
N ILE A 101 -9.55 -7.66 -3.41
CA ILE A 101 -9.29 -6.59 -4.40
C ILE A 101 -9.55 -5.21 -3.80
N LEU A 102 -10.64 -5.05 -3.05
CA LEU A 102 -11.00 -3.81 -2.40
C LEU A 102 -9.95 -3.39 -1.38
N GLN A 103 -9.52 -4.29 -0.50
CA GLN A 103 -8.49 -3.99 0.49
C GLN A 103 -7.16 -3.63 -0.13
N ALA A 104 -6.68 -4.45 -1.07
CA ALA A 104 -5.44 -4.21 -1.79
C ALA A 104 -5.48 -2.84 -2.47
N SER A 105 -6.64 -2.46 -3.04
CA SER A 105 -6.82 -1.15 -3.67
C SER A 105 -6.87 0.00 -2.67
N LEU A 106 -7.54 -0.17 -1.53
CA LEU A 106 -7.63 0.84 -0.47
C LEU A 106 -6.26 1.13 0.16
N ASP A 107 -5.48 0.10 0.44
CA ASP A 107 -4.18 0.22 1.09
C ASP A 107 -3.22 1.10 0.26
N VAL A 108 -3.01 0.77 -1.03
CA VAL A 108 -2.12 1.57 -1.89
C VAL A 108 -2.70 2.92 -2.29
N TYR A 109 -4.02 3.07 -2.36
CA TYR A 109 -4.64 4.37 -2.61
C TYR A 109 -4.39 5.33 -1.45
N VAL A 110 -4.65 4.88 -0.22
CA VAL A 110 -4.40 5.68 0.99
C VAL A 110 -2.92 6.01 1.11
N CYS A 111 -2.02 5.02 0.93
CA CYS A 111 -0.59 5.28 0.95
C CYS A 111 -0.15 6.29 -0.12
N SER A 112 -0.67 6.22 -1.34
CA SER A 112 -0.35 7.17 -2.40
C SER A 112 -0.81 8.58 -2.06
N GLU A 113 -2.05 8.76 -1.62
CA GLU A 113 -2.60 10.08 -1.30
C GLU A 113 -1.88 10.70 -0.10
N LEU A 114 -1.60 9.92 0.94
CA LEU A 114 -0.81 10.36 2.09
C LEU A 114 0.63 10.71 1.72
N GLY A 115 1.26 9.93 0.83
CA GLY A 115 2.58 10.26 0.31
C GLY A 115 2.59 11.57 -0.48
N VAL A 116 1.50 11.85 -1.19
CA VAL A 116 1.31 13.13 -1.87
C VAL A 116 1.21 14.28 -0.85
N TRP A 117 0.37 14.09 0.16
CA TRP A 117 0.14 15.05 1.23
C TRP A 117 1.40 15.36 2.04
N ALA A 118 2.17 14.32 2.40
CA ALA A 118 3.41 14.42 3.16
C ALA A 118 4.62 14.87 2.31
N ARG A 119 4.43 15.12 1.01
CA ARG A 119 5.49 15.53 0.07
C ARG A 119 6.73 14.64 0.10
N LEU A 120 6.52 13.33 0.10
CA LEU A 120 7.63 12.37 0.25
C LEU A 120 8.65 12.40 -0.89
N TRP A 121 8.37 13.11 -2.00
CA TRP A 121 9.36 13.34 -3.05
C TRP A 121 10.38 14.44 -2.72
N GLU A 122 10.20 15.17 -1.61
CA GLU A 122 11.11 16.22 -1.14
C GLU A 122 12.02 15.76 0.01
N VAL A 123 11.90 14.49 0.45
CA VAL A 123 12.57 13.91 1.64
C VAL A 123 13.94 13.32 1.29
#